data_AF-A0A562NAN8-F1
#
_entry.id   AF-A0A562NAN8-F1
#
_cell.length_a   1.000
_cell.length_b   1.000
_cell.length_c   1.000
_cell.angle_alpha   90.00
_cell.angle_beta   90.00
_cell.angle_gamma   90.00
#
_symmetry.space_group_name_H-M   'P 1'
#
loop_
_entity.id
_entity.type
_entity.pdbx_description
1 polymer ?
#
loop_
_entity_poly.entity_id
_entity_poly.type
_entity_poly.pdbx_seq_one_letter_code
_entity_poly.pdbx_strand_id
1 'polypeptide(L)'
;MPGEFTSDRFYWDGRAMVAFPDRPSEWAEFDFGTRQWVDLYDPVLALEVARVSVNMTRTAFLLAAVAAEIIHESDAGPASRGEIPPSLVPVFDGLPPEVRIEAVVC
;
A
#
# COMPACT_ATOMS: atom_id res chain seq x y z
N MET A 1 14.74 27.60 30.83
CA MET A 1 14.34 26.44 30.01
C MET A 1 15.43 26.26 28.96
N PRO A 2 16.17 25.15 28.92
CA PRO A 2 17.13 24.95 27.84
C PRO A 2 16.32 24.61 26.59
N GLY A 3 16.37 25.51 25.60
CA GLY A 3 15.72 25.31 24.31
C GLY A 3 16.40 24.19 23.55
N GLU A 4 15.60 23.33 22.92
CA GLU A 4 16.06 22.39 21.91
C GLU A 4 16.75 23.18 20.79
N PHE A 5 18.08 23.13 20.80
CA PHE A 5 18.87 23.53 19.65
C PHE A 5 19.01 22.30 18.76
N THR A 6 18.10 22.17 17.79
CA THR A 6 18.22 21.15 16.74
C THR A 6 19.07 21.74 15.61
N SER A 7 20.36 21.41 15.62
CA SER A 7 21.22 21.56 14.44
C SER A 7 21.41 20.20 13.82
N ASP A 8 21.26 20.07 12.50
CA ASP A 8 21.44 18.81 11.77
C ASP A 8 22.85 18.19 11.89
N ARG A 9 23.79 18.89 12.55
CA ARG A 9 25.18 18.47 12.71
C ARG A 9 25.60 18.24 14.16
N PHE A 10 24.88 18.80 15.12
CA PHE A 10 25.30 18.78 16.53
C PHE A 10 24.11 18.58 17.47
N TYR A 11 24.34 17.84 18.54
CA TYR A 11 23.41 17.70 19.65
C TYR A 11 24.03 18.12 20.98
N TRP A 12 23.17 18.49 21.92
CA TRP A 12 23.57 18.71 23.30
C TRP A 12 23.57 17.40 24.07
N ASP A 13 24.71 17.01 24.64
CA ASP A 13 24.83 15.74 25.38
C ASP A 13 24.59 15.87 26.90
N GLY A 14 24.18 17.07 27.35
CA GLY A 14 24.05 17.43 28.75
C GLY A 14 25.23 18.22 29.31
N ARG A 15 26.40 18.19 28.65
CA ARG A 15 27.63 18.87 29.09
C ARG A 15 28.25 19.75 28.01
N ALA A 16 28.20 19.30 26.76
CA ALA A 16 28.78 20.00 25.63
C ALA A 16 27.95 19.79 24.35
N MET A 17 28.22 20.63 23.35
CA MET A 17 27.76 20.40 21.98
C MET A 17 28.67 19.36 21.34
N VAL A 18 28.09 18.26 20.89
CA VAL A 18 28.79 17.13 20.28
C VAL A 18 28.31 16.94 18.85
N ALA A 19 29.21 16.63 17.93
CA ALA A 19 28.84 16.33 16.56
C ALA A 19 28.10 15.00 16.48
N PHE A 20 27.08 14.93 15.61
CA PHE A 20 26.51 13.64 15.27
C PHE A 20 27.58 12.77 14.57
N PRO A 21 27.64 11.45 14.85
CA PRO A 21 28.42 10.52 14.04
C PRO A 21 27.83 10.43 12.62
N ASP A 22 28.57 9.83 11.70
CA ASP A 22 28.09 9.65 10.32
C ASP A 22 26.78 8.86 10.29
N ARG A 23 25.80 9.41 9.57
CA ARG A 23 24.47 8.81 9.45
C ARG A 23 24.54 7.62 8.49
N PRO A 24 24.12 6.41 8.91
CA PRO A 24 24.26 5.21 8.09
C PRO A 24 23.27 5.17 6.91
N SER A 25 22.10 5.80 7.03
CA SER A 25 21.10 5.90 5.98
C SER A 25 20.23 7.15 6.13
N GLU A 26 19.49 7.52 5.09
CA GLU A 26 18.53 8.64 5.15
C GLU A 26 17.30 8.37 6.03
N TRP A 27 17.09 7.11 6.43
CA TRP A 27 15.97 6.66 7.26
C TRP A 27 16.36 6.45 8.73
N ALA A 28 17.67 6.42 9.02
CA ALA A 28 18.17 6.22 10.36
C ALA A 28 17.79 7.39 11.28
N GLU A 29 17.19 7.11 12.42
CA GLU A 29 16.87 8.10 13.45
C GLU A 29 17.94 8.10 14.55
N PHE A 30 18.25 9.26 15.12
CA PHE A 30 19.24 9.32 16.18
C PHE A 30 18.59 9.06 17.54
N ASP A 31 19.00 8.00 18.22
CA ASP A 31 18.60 7.71 19.58
C ASP A 31 19.50 8.49 20.56
N PHE A 32 18.93 9.49 21.24
CA PHE A 32 19.65 10.31 22.22
C PHE A 32 19.98 9.57 23.52
N GLY A 33 19.28 8.47 23.84
CA GLY A 33 19.54 7.64 25.01
C GLY A 33 20.77 6.76 24.84
N THR A 34 20.89 6.12 23.68
CA THR A 34 22.06 5.28 23.34
C THR A 34 23.16 6.05 22.58
N ARG A 35 22.87 7.28 22.14
CA ARG A 35 23.73 8.17 21.34
C ARG A 35 24.20 7.52 20.04
N GLN A 36 23.30 6.78 19.38
CA GLN A 36 23.58 6.04 18.15
C GLN A 36 22.50 6.27 17.11
N TRP A 37 22.87 6.14 15.84
CA TRP A 37 21.91 6.04 14.75
C TRP A 37 21.27 4.66 14.74
N VAL A 38 19.94 4.62 14.72
CA VAL A 38 19.14 3.39 14.62
C VAL A 38 18.36 3.46 13.32
N ASP A 39 18.58 2.47 12.46
CA ASP A 39 17.79 2.30 11.23
C ASP A 39 16.83 1.13 11.41
N LEU A 40 15.54 1.45 11.56
CA LEU A 40 14.46 0.47 11.66
C LEU A 40 13.71 0.33 10.33
N TYR A 41 14.18 0.98 9.26
CA TYR A 41 13.52 0.93 7.97
C TYR A 41 13.64 -0.46 7.35
N ASP A 42 12.49 -1.12 7.23
CA ASP A 42 12.36 -2.38 6.49
C ASP A 42 11.62 -2.10 5.16
N PRO A 43 12.33 -2.15 4.01
CA PRO A 43 11.72 -1.89 2.71
C PRO A 43 10.66 -2.94 2.33
N VAL A 44 10.77 -4.19 2.83
CA VAL A 44 9.80 -5.24 2.55
C VAL A 44 8.49 -4.96 3.27
N LEU A 45 8.56 -4.65 4.57
CA LEU A 45 7.39 -4.26 5.34
C LEU A 45 6.74 -2.98 4.78
N ALA A 46 7.54 -1.98 4.40
CA ALA A 46 7.05 -0.75 3.80
C ALA A 46 6.28 -1.02 2.49
N LEU A 47 6.80 -1.91 1.64
CA LEU A 47 6.15 -2.31 0.41
C LEU A 47 4.86 -3.09 0.66
N GLU A 48 4.83 -3.98 1.66
CA GLU A 48 3.63 -4.71 2.05
C GLU A 48 2.54 -3.77 2.56
N VAL A 49 2.87 -2.81 3.43
CA VAL A 49 1.93 -1.78 3.90
C VAL A 49 1.39 -0.95 2.73
N ALA A 50 2.25 -0.55 1.79
CA ALA A 50 1.83 0.16 0.59
C ALA A 50 0.93 -0.70 -0.31
N ARG A 51 1.22 -2.00 -0.46
CA ARG A 51 0.35 -2.92 -1.21
C ARG A 51 -1.00 -3.09 -0.52
N VAL A 52 -1.02 -3.23 0.80
CA VAL A 52 -2.26 -3.36 1.57
C VAL A 52 -3.10 -2.09 1.48
N SER A 53 -2.48 -0.91 1.49
CA SER A 53 -3.21 0.36 1.33
C SER A 53 -3.72 0.60 -0.10
N VAL A 54 -3.10 -0.04 -1.10
CA VAL A 54 -3.53 -0.01 -2.51
C VAL A 54 -4.46 -1.18 -2.88
N ASN A 55 -4.49 -2.25 -2.09
CA ASN A 55 -5.35 -3.40 -2.33
C ASN A 55 -6.80 -3.03 -2.08
N MET A 56 -7.51 -2.78 -3.18
CA MET A 56 -8.95 -2.62 -3.16
C MET A 56 -9.63 -3.98 -2.98
N THR A 57 -10.56 -4.09 -2.04
CA THR A 57 -11.37 -5.30 -1.87
C THR A 57 -12.20 -5.56 -3.13
N ARG A 58 -12.53 -6.81 -3.45
CA ARG A 58 -13.40 -7.15 -4.59
C ARG A 58 -14.70 -6.33 -4.57
N THR A 59 -15.29 -6.12 -3.39
CA THR A 59 -16.48 -5.29 -3.22
C THR A 59 -16.23 -3.83 -3.59
N ALA A 60 -15.14 -3.23 -3.11
CA ALA A 60 -14.80 -1.85 -3.44
C ALA A 60 -14.49 -1.69 -4.93
N PHE A 61 -13.85 -2.68 -5.56
CA PHE A 61 -13.62 -2.71 -7.00
C PHE A 61 -14.94 -2.71 -7.78
N LEU A 62 -15.87 -3.60 -7.40
CA LEU A 62 -17.17 -3.69 -8.07
C LEU A 62 -18.01 -2.41 -7.90
N LEU A 63 -17.98 -1.80 -6.72
CA LEU A 63 -18.63 -0.50 -6.48
C LEU A 63 -18.01 0.61 -7.35
N ALA A 64 -16.68 0.64 -7.48
CA ALA A 64 -16.00 1.59 -8.36
C ALA A 64 -16.33 1.34 -9.84
N ALA A 65 -16.42 0.08 -10.27
CA ALA A 65 -16.79 -0.29 -11.64
C ALA A 65 -18.23 0.11 -11.98
N VAL A 66 -19.17 -0.03 -11.03
CA VAL A 66 -20.54 0.49 -11.16
C VAL A 66 -20.55 2.01 -11.25
N ALA A 67 -19.83 2.70 -10.35
CA ALA A 67 -19.75 4.16 -10.35
C ALA A 67 -19.11 4.74 -11.61
N ALA A 68 -18.22 3.97 -12.25
CA ALA A 68 -17.59 4.30 -13.53
C ALA A 68 -18.40 3.83 -14.76
N GLU A 69 -19.60 3.26 -14.56
CA GLU A 69 -20.48 2.72 -15.61
C GLU A 69 -19.82 1.63 -16.49
N ILE A 70 -18.81 0.93 -15.95
CA ILE A 70 -18.15 -0.21 -16.62
C ILE A 70 -19.05 -1.45 -16.56
N ILE A 71 -19.79 -1.62 -15.46
CA ILE A 71 -20.77 -2.69 -15.25
C ILE A 71 -22.08 -2.09 -14.71
N HIS A 72 -23.21 -2.78 -14.87
CA HIS A 72 -24.47 -2.33 -14.28
C HIS A 72 -24.57 -2.69 -12.78
N GLU A 73 -25.42 -1.98 -12.04
CA GLU A 73 -25.70 -2.30 -10.62
C GLU A 73 -26.21 -3.74 -10.43
N SER A 74 -27.02 -4.23 -11.38
CA SER A 74 -27.52 -5.61 -11.37
C SER A 74 -26.42 -6.68 -11.48
N ASP A 75 -25.25 -6.28 -11.97
CA ASP A 75 -24.12 -7.17 -12.26
C ASP A 75 -23.18 -7.34 -11.06
N ALA A 76 -23.13 -6.34 -10.16
CA ALA A 76 -22.24 -6.35 -9.01
C ALA A 76 -22.50 -7.53 -8.07
N GLY A 77 -23.76 -7.93 -7.88
CA GLY A 77 -24.14 -9.07 -7.04
C GLY A 77 -23.57 -10.40 -7.56
N PRO A 78 -23.92 -10.83 -8.78
CA PRO A 78 -23.34 -12.01 -9.44
C PRO A 78 -21.81 -11.96 -9.51
N ALA A 79 -21.22 -10.83 -9.93
CA ALA A 79 -19.77 -10.67 -10.01
C ALA A 79 -19.08 -10.85 -8.64
N SER A 80 -19.70 -10.40 -7.55
CA SER A 80 -19.15 -10.58 -6.19
C SER A 80 -19.00 -12.05 -5.81
N ARG A 81 -19.89 -12.92 -6.30
CA ARG A 81 -19.90 -14.37 -6.09
C ARG A 81 -19.01 -15.14 -7.08
N GLY A 82 -18.39 -14.45 -8.04
CA GLY A 82 -17.63 -15.10 -9.13
C GLY A 82 -18.52 -15.68 -10.23
N GLU A 83 -19.78 -15.26 -10.30
CA GLU A 83 -20.69 -15.64 -11.38
C GLU A 83 -20.56 -14.65 -12.54
N ILE A 84 -20.85 -15.10 -13.76
CA ILE A 84 -20.94 -14.23 -14.93
C ILE A 84 -22.17 -13.34 -14.79
N PRO A 85 -22.03 -12.01 -14.86
CA PRO A 85 -23.17 -11.13 -14.77
C PRO A 85 -24.19 -11.31 -15.90
N PRO A 86 -25.51 -11.19 -15.62
CA PRO A 86 -26.56 -11.40 -16.61
C PRO A 86 -26.41 -10.56 -17.87
N SER A 87 -25.96 -9.31 -17.74
CA SER A 87 -25.73 -8.41 -18.89
C SER A 87 -24.60 -8.88 -19.81
N LEU A 88 -23.63 -9.62 -19.25
CA LEU A 88 -22.43 -10.10 -19.93
C LEU A 88 -22.58 -11.52 -20.47
N VAL A 89 -23.65 -12.25 -20.13
CA VAL A 89 -23.92 -13.60 -20.63
C VAL A 89 -23.89 -13.68 -22.16
N PRO A 90 -24.55 -12.79 -22.93
CA PRO A 90 -24.51 -12.85 -24.40
C PRO A 90 -23.10 -12.63 -24.97
N VAL A 91 -22.29 -11.79 -24.32
CA VAL A 91 -20.89 -11.53 -24.71
C VAL A 91 -20.03 -12.75 -24.41
N PHE A 92 -20.19 -13.32 -23.22
CA PHE A 92 -19.50 -14.55 -22.81
C PHE A 92 -19.83 -15.72 -23.74
N ASP A 93 -21.11 -15.85 -24.12
CA ASP A 93 -21.59 -16.85 -25.07
C ASP A 93 -21.14 -16.60 -26.52
N GLY A 94 -20.55 -15.44 -26.81
CA GLY A 94 -19.89 -15.12 -28.07
C GLY A 94 -18.39 -15.43 -28.10
N LEU A 95 -17.76 -15.68 -26.95
CA LEU A 95 -16.30 -15.94 -26.87
C LEU A 95 -15.93 -17.32 -27.42
N PRO A 96 -14.71 -17.50 -27.96
CA PRO A 96 -14.20 -18.84 -28.29
C PRO A 96 -14.21 -19.76 -27.06
N PRO A 97 -14.48 -21.07 -27.21
CA PRO A 97 -14.56 -22.00 -26.08
C PRO A 97 -13.29 -22.03 -25.22
N GLU A 98 -12.11 -21.83 -25.82
CA GLU A 98 -10.85 -21.81 -25.08
C GLU A 98 -10.80 -20.63 -24.08
N VAL A 99 -11.33 -19.47 -24.47
CA VAL A 99 -11.35 -18.24 -23.66
C VAL A 99 -12.39 -18.31 -22.54
N ARG A 100 -13.50 -19.03 -22.76
CA ARG A 100 -14.55 -19.21 -21.73
C ARG A 100 -14.06 -20.02 -20.54
N ILE A 101 -13.22 -21.03 -20.77
CA ILE A 101 -12.67 -21.88 -19.72
C ILE A 101 -11.74 -21.06 -18.81
N GLU A 102 -10.89 -20.21 -19.40
CA GLU A 102 -9.97 -19.35 -18.65
C GLU A 102 -10.72 -18.33 -17.79
N ALA A 103 -11.83 -17.78 -18.29
CA ALA A 103 -12.65 -16.79 -17.59
C ALA A 103 -13.47 -17.34 -16.39
N VAL A 104 -13.62 -18.66 -16.26
CA VAL A 104 -14.41 -19.31 -15.18
C VAL A 104 -13.50 -19.98 -14.12
N VAL A 105 -12.24 -20.23 -14.46
CA VAL A 105 -11.30 -21.00 -13.61
C VAL A 105 -10.38 -20.12 -12.76
N CYS A 106 -10.34 -18.80 -12.97
CA CYS A 106 -9.52 -17.84 -12.23
C CYS A 106 -10.27 -17.07 -11.13
#